data_AF-A0AAV1U700-F1
#
_entry.id   AF-A0AAV1U700-F1
#
_cell.length_a   1.000
_cell.length_b   1.000
_cell.length_c   1.000
_cell.angle_alpha   90.00
_cell.angle_beta   90.00
_cell.angle_gamma   90.00
#
_symmetry.space_group_name_H-M   'P 1'
#
loop_
_entity.id
_entity.type
_entity.pdbx_description
1 polymer ?
#
loop_
_entity_poly.entity_id
_entity_poly.type
_entity_poly.pdbx_seq_one_letter_code
_entity_poly.pdbx_strand_id
1 'polypeptide(L)'
;MRMTLARKGLLAHLEVVKPELEITGAWLINYAKALGIIAQGVELQHQTKIRSATRAIHTWPTLPDFHNRSTLQNRVNMTRRLHQFKMESVSTMTKHLNDFDELIVGLQTLGEPVNEARQLVVLLSSLPSE
;
A
#
# COMPACT_ATOMS: atom_id res chain seq x y z
N MET A 1 -10.96 -0.17 -0.42
CA MET A 1 -11.82 0.80 -1.15
C MET A 1 -12.56 0.18 -2.35
N ARG A 2 -11.89 -0.62 -3.20
CA ARG A 2 -12.51 -1.31 -4.35
C ARG A 2 -13.77 -2.10 -3.98
N MET A 3 -13.76 -2.82 -2.86
CA MET A 3 -14.93 -3.56 -2.34
C MET A 3 -16.10 -2.66 -1.93
N THR A 4 -15.83 -1.48 -1.36
CA THR A 4 -16.89 -0.52 -0.95
C THR A 4 -17.57 0.10 -2.17
N LEU A 5 -16.79 0.40 -3.22
CA LEU A 5 -17.30 0.91 -4.49
C LEU A 5 -18.08 -0.17 -5.26
N ALA A 6 -17.63 -1.43 -5.22
CA ALA A 6 -18.35 -2.57 -5.78
C ALA A 6 -19.71 -2.76 -5.13
N ARG A 7 -19.76 -2.77 -3.79
CA ARG A 7 -21.01 -2.93 -3.02
C ARG A 7 -22.02 -1.81 -3.29
N LYS A 8 -21.56 -0.62 -3.68
CA LYS A 8 -22.41 0.53 -4.02
C LYS A 8 -22.74 0.63 -5.53
N GLY A 9 -22.27 -0.31 -6.35
CA GLY A 9 -22.49 -0.30 -7.81
C GLY A 9 -21.75 0.84 -8.54
N LEU A 10 -20.72 1.42 -7.92
CA LEU A 10 -20.04 2.62 -8.42
C LEU A 10 -18.79 2.33 -9.25
N LEU A 11 -18.31 1.07 -9.29
CA LEU A 11 -17.10 0.70 -10.03
C LEU A 11 -17.18 0.98 -11.53
N ALA A 12 -18.33 0.69 -12.16
CA ALA A 12 -18.53 0.92 -13.60
C ALA A 12 -18.40 2.40 -14.00
N HIS A 13 -18.58 3.33 -13.06
CA HIS A 13 -18.46 4.77 -13.30
C HIS A 13 -17.00 5.26 -13.27
N LEU A 14 -16.05 4.40 -12.87
CA LEU A 14 -14.62 4.69 -12.75
C LEU A 14 -13.77 4.01 -13.83
N GLU A 15 -14.31 3.03 -14.55
CA GLU A 15 -13.59 2.23 -15.57
C GLU A 15 -13.87 2.67 -17.02
N VAL A 16 -14.97 3.39 -17.28
CA VAL A 16 -15.37 3.78 -18.65
C VAL A 16 -15.55 5.29 -18.77
N VAL A 17 -14.80 5.93 -19.68
CA VAL A 17 -15.03 7.33 -20.06
C VAL A 17 -16.30 7.35 -20.91
N LYS A 18 -17.41 7.80 -20.32
CA LYS A 18 -18.65 7.99 -21.07
C LYS A 18 -18.47 9.18 -22.04
N PRO A 19 -18.84 9.05 -23.33
CA PRO A 19 -18.76 10.16 -24.27
C PRO A 19 -19.61 11.34 -23.77
N GLU A 20 -19.12 12.57 -23.96
CA GLU A 20 -19.68 13.80 -23.36
C GLU A 20 -21.17 14.01 -23.66
N LEU A 21 -21.64 13.46 -24.77
CA LEU A 21 -23.03 13.51 -25.23
C LEU A 21 -24.01 12.66 -24.39
N GLU A 22 -23.52 11.73 -23.57
CA GLU A 22 -24.36 10.83 -22.76
C GLU A 22 -24.26 11.11 -21.24
N ILE A 23 -23.63 12.21 -20.85
CA ILE A 23 -23.49 12.61 -19.45
C ILE A 23 -24.86 13.05 -18.91
N THR A 24 -25.53 12.15 -18.21
CA THR A 24 -26.81 12.42 -17.54
C THR A 24 -26.56 12.99 -16.14
N GLY A 25 -27.45 13.84 -15.62
CA GLY A 25 -27.33 14.39 -14.26
C GLY A 25 -27.20 13.31 -13.17
N ALA A 26 -27.89 12.17 -13.33
CA ALA A 26 -27.77 11.02 -12.44
C ALA A 26 -26.37 10.38 -12.44
N TRP A 27 -25.71 10.36 -13.59
CA TRP A 27 -24.33 9.85 -13.71
C TRP A 27 -23.35 10.76 -12.96
N LEU A 28 -23.52 12.08 -13.06
CA LEU A 28 -22.68 13.05 -12.36
C LEU A 28 -22.77 12.92 -10.84
N ILE A 29 -23.99 12.68 -10.32
CA ILE A 29 -24.23 12.44 -8.89
C ILE A 29 -23.52 11.17 -8.41
N ASN A 30 -23.61 10.07 -9.17
CA ASN A 30 -22.94 8.82 -8.82
C ASN A 30 -21.42 8.92 -8.94
N TYR A 31 -20.92 9.69 -9.91
CA TYR A 31 -19.51 10.01 -10.06
C TYR A 31 -18.96 10.84 -8.89
N ALA A 32 -19.71 11.85 -8.44
CA ALA A 32 -19.37 12.64 -7.25
C ALA A 32 -19.38 11.78 -5.97
N LYS A 33 -20.32 10.84 -5.82
CA LYS A 33 -20.33 9.87 -4.72
C LYS A 33 -19.11 8.96 -4.73
N ALA A 34 -18.72 8.48 -5.91
CA ALA A 34 -17.51 7.67 -6.07
C ALA A 34 -16.25 8.46 -5.68
N LEU A 35 -16.15 9.72 -6.10
CA LEU A 35 -15.09 10.65 -5.68
C LEU A 35 -15.02 10.85 -4.18
N GLY A 36 -16.18 11.05 -3.52
CA GLY A 36 -16.23 11.22 -2.07
C GLY A 36 -15.69 9.99 -1.32
N ILE A 37 -16.05 8.78 -1.77
CA ILE A 37 -15.53 7.53 -1.19
C ILE A 37 -14.02 7.39 -1.45
N ILE A 38 -13.53 7.82 -2.61
CA ILE A 38 -12.10 7.83 -2.92
C ILE A 38 -11.35 8.81 -2.01
N ALA A 39 -11.84 10.04 -1.87
CA ALA A 39 -11.22 11.05 -1.01
C ALA A 39 -11.18 10.60 0.47
N GLN A 40 -12.22 9.93 0.95
CA GLN A 40 -12.31 9.43 2.32
C GLN A 40 -11.33 8.30 2.65
N GLY A 41 -11.02 7.43 1.69
CA GLY A 41 -10.09 6.32 1.93
C GLY A 41 -8.63 6.63 1.62
N VAL A 42 -8.32 7.85 1.17
CA VAL A 42 -6.95 8.31 0.96
C VAL A 42 -6.47 9.01 2.23
N GLU A 43 -5.30 8.60 2.74
CA GLU A 43 -4.68 9.23 3.91
C GLU A 43 -4.46 10.73 3.73
N LEU A 44 -4.60 11.48 4.82
CA LEU A 44 -4.55 12.95 4.83
C LEU A 44 -3.30 13.53 4.15
N GLN A 45 -2.14 12.90 4.35
CA GLN A 45 -0.86 13.29 3.74
C GLN A 45 -0.82 13.19 2.21
N HIS A 46 -1.75 12.45 1.60
CA HIS A 46 -1.89 12.24 0.16
C HIS A 46 -3.05 13.05 -0.45
N GLN A 47 -3.90 13.69 0.35
CA GLN A 47 -5.07 14.42 -0.14
C GLN A 47 -4.74 15.64 -1.00
N THR A 48 -3.67 16.37 -0.69
CA THR A 48 -3.23 17.54 -1.49
C THR A 48 -2.86 17.17 -2.93
N LYS A 49 -2.50 15.90 -3.18
CA LYS A 49 -2.12 15.37 -4.49
C LYS A 49 -3.31 14.89 -5.32
N ILE A 50 -4.43 14.58 -4.65
CA ILE A 50 -5.72 14.23 -5.27
C ILE A 50 -6.56 15.47 -5.56
N ARG A 51 -6.33 16.55 -4.82
CA ARG A 51 -7.00 17.85 -5.01
C ARG A 51 -6.84 18.42 -6.43
N SER A 52 -5.74 18.13 -7.12
CA SER A 52 -5.51 18.56 -8.51
C SER A 52 -6.16 17.65 -9.57
N ALA A 53 -6.64 16.47 -9.18
CA ALA A 53 -7.28 15.54 -10.09
C ALA A 53 -8.80 15.82 -10.16
N THR A 54 -9.17 16.77 -11.00
CA THR A 54 -10.55 17.26 -11.19
C THR A 54 -11.54 16.18 -11.70
N ARG A 55 -11.06 14.99 -12.10
CA ARG A 55 -11.91 13.89 -12.58
C ARG A 55 -11.46 12.55 -11.96
N ALA A 56 -12.36 11.89 -11.22
CA ALA A 56 -12.25 10.53 -10.65
C ALA A 56 -11.62 9.49 -11.59
N ILE A 57 -11.89 9.63 -12.89
CA ILE A 57 -11.41 8.73 -13.94
C ILE A 57 -9.90 8.81 -14.18
N HIS A 58 -9.26 9.94 -13.83
CA HIS A 58 -7.81 10.07 -13.85
C HIS A 58 -7.18 9.74 -12.48
N THR A 59 -7.95 9.87 -11.39
CA THR A 59 -7.51 9.60 -10.03
C THR A 59 -7.53 8.11 -9.68
N TRP A 60 -8.52 7.37 -10.19
CA TRP A 60 -8.67 5.94 -9.88
C TRP A 60 -7.55 5.06 -10.45
N PRO A 61 -7.07 5.25 -11.70
CA PRO A 61 -5.96 4.46 -12.23
C PRO A 61 -4.60 4.84 -11.64
N THR A 62 -4.43 6.08 -11.18
CA THR A 62 -3.17 6.56 -10.58
C THR A 62 -3.07 6.22 -9.09
N LEU A 63 -4.20 5.98 -8.40
CA LEU A 63 -4.21 5.55 -7.00
C LEU A 63 -3.40 4.25 -6.77
N PRO A 64 -3.55 3.19 -7.59
CA PRO A 64 -2.71 2.00 -7.54
C PRO A 64 -1.22 2.31 -7.70
N ASP A 65 -0.82 3.24 -8.57
CA ASP A 65 0.59 3.60 -8.75
C ASP A 65 1.14 4.35 -7.53
N PHE A 66 0.33 5.18 -6.87
CA PHE A 66 0.73 5.87 -5.64
C PHE A 66 0.77 4.94 -4.44
N HIS A 67 -0.26 4.10 -4.28
CA HIS A 67 -0.22 3.03 -3.29
C HIS A 67 0.94 2.10 -3.59
N ASN A 68 1.14 1.65 -4.83
CA ASN A 68 2.29 0.84 -5.21
C ASN A 68 3.60 1.56 -5.00
N ARG A 69 3.72 2.88 -5.18
CA ARG A 69 4.96 3.61 -4.91
C ARG A 69 5.22 3.76 -3.42
N SER A 70 4.18 3.98 -2.61
CA SER A 70 4.25 3.94 -1.14
C SER A 70 4.58 2.53 -0.66
N THR A 71 3.89 1.51 -1.16
CA THR A 71 4.14 0.09 -0.95
C THR A 71 5.51 -0.32 -1.47
N LEU A 72 6.00 0.22 -2.59
CA LEU A 72 7.33 -0.06 -3.16
C LEU A 72 8.39 0.60 -2.30
N GLN A 73 8.21 1.86 -1.89
CA GLN A 73 9.10 2.52 -0.95
C GLN A 73 9.13 1.76 0.38
N ASN A 74 7.99 1.31 0.88
CA ASN A 74 7.88 0.50 2.10
C ASN A 74 8.52 -0.88 1.92
N ARG A 75 8.31 -1.55 0.77
CA ARG A 75 8.95 -2.82 0.40
C ARG A 75 10.46 -2.66 0.33
N VAL A 76 10.95 -1.62 -0.32
CA VAL A 76 12.39 -1.29 -0.42
C VAL A 76 12.96 -0.97 0.96
N ASN A 77 12.27 -0.17 1.77
CA ASN A 77 12.70 0.18 3.13
C ASN A 77 12.74 -1.05 4.04
N MET A 78 11.73 -1.90 4.01
CA MET A 78 11.68 -3.15 4.79
C MET A 78 12.71 -4.17 4.30
N THR A 79 12.88 -4.31 2.99
CA THR A 79 13.92 -5.17 2.41
C THR A 79 15.29 -4.68 2.82
N ARG A 80 15.54 -3.37 2.81
CA ARG A 80 16.77 -2.78 3.33
C ARG A 80 16.97 -3.11 4.81
N ARG A 81 15.93 -2.96 5.64
CA ARG A 81 15.98 -3.32 7.08
C ARG A 81 16.33 -4.80 7.28
N LEU A 82 15.81 -5.71 6.46
CA LEU A 82 16.16 -7.12 6.48
C LEU A 82 17.64 -7.36 6.19
N HIS A 83 18.19 -6.72 5.16
CA HIS A 83 19.61 -6.89 4.80
C HIS A 83 20.56 -6.25 5.83
N GLN A 84 20.10 -5.21 6.52
CA GLN A 84 20.85 -4.51 7.56
C GLN A 84 20.56 -5.06 8.96
N PHE A 85 19.76 -6.13 9.07
CA PHE A 85 19.34 -6.67 10.34
C PHE A 85 20.55 -7.23 11.09
N LYS A 86 20.83 -6.64 12.25
CA LYS A 86 21.96 -6.96 13.12
C LYS A 86 21.50 -6.84 14.56
N MET A 87 21.97 -7.76 15.39
CA MET A 87 21.71 -7.73 16.82
C MET A 87 22.50 -6.58 17.45
N GLU A 88 21.82 -5.73 18.20
CA GLU A 88 22.48 -4.68 18.99
C GLU A 88 23.18 -5.31 20.21
N SER A 89 24.37 -4.83 20.56
CA SER A 89 25.20 -5.37 21.66
C SER A 89 24.52 -5.33 23.03
N VAL A 90 23.55 -4.45 23.21
CA VAL A 90 22.77 -4.27 24.45
C VAL A 90 21.38 -4.94 24.39
N SER A 91 21.03 -5.59 23.28
CA SER A 91 19.75 -6.29 23.12
C SER A 91 19.80 -7.72 23.64
N THR A 92 18.67 -8.23 24.14
CA THR A 92 18.55 -9.64 24.51
C THR A 92 18.24 -10.48 23.27
N MET A 93 18.68 -11.74 23.26
CA MET A 93 18.39 -12.67 22.16
C MET A 93 16.87 -12.79 21.89
N THR A 94 16.06 -12.86 22.95
CA THR A 94 14.59 -12.93 22.83
C THR A 94 14.01 -11.70 22.13
N LYS A 95 14.50 -10.49 22.45
CA LYS A 95 14.06 -9.26 21.79
C LYS A 95 14.45 -9.29 20.31
N HIS A 96 15.69 -9.68 20.00
CA HIS A 96 16.18 -9.80 18.63
C HIS A 96 15.34 -10.77 17.78
N LEU A 97 14.96 -11.92 18.34
CA LEU A 97 14.09 -12.89 17.66
C LEU A 97 12.68 -12.33 17.41
N ASN A 98 12.11 -11.61 18.38
CA ASN A 98 10.80 -10.97 18.21
C ASN A 98 10.85 -9.88 17.12
N ASP A 99 11.88 -9.03 17.14
CA ASP A 99 12.07 -7.97 16.15
C ASP A 99 12.27 -8.55 14.73
N PHE A 100 12.91 -9.72 14.63
CA PHE A 100 13.06 -10.47 13.38
C PHE A 100 11.71 -11.02 12.88
N ASP A 101 10.93 -11.66 13.76
CA ASP A 101 9.62 -12.20 13.40
C ASP A 101 8.67 -11.08 12.91
N GLU A 102 8.64 -9.94 13.60
CA GLU A 102 7.87 -8.77 13.18
C GLU A 102 8.30 -8.28 11.78
N LEU A 103 9.61 -8.30 11.50
CA LEU A 103 10.14 -7.91 10.19
C LEU A 103 9.72 -8.87 9.07
N ILE A 104 9.73 -10.19 9.33
CA ILE A 104 9.27 -11.21 8.38
C ILE A 104 7.77 -11.10 8.13
N VAL A 105 6.96 -10.97 9.18
CA VAL A 105 5.51 -10.79 9.07
C VAL A 105 5.21 -9.54 8.25
N GLY A 106 5.87 -8.41 8.53
CA GLY A 106 5.63 -7.19 7.77
C GLY A 106 5.98 -7.32 6.28
N LEU A 107 7.06 -8.02 5.92
CA LEU A 107 7.42 -8.29 4.52
C LEU A 107 6.36 -9.17 3.82
N GLN A 108 5.83 -10.18 4.52
CA GLN A 108 4.71 -10.98 4.00
C GLN A 108 3.46 -10.14 3.75
N THR A 109 3.12 -9.20 4.64
CA THR A 109 1.95 -8.31 4.45
C THR A 109 2.10 -7.37 3.26
N LEU A 110 3.34 -7.04 2.87
CA LEU A 110 3.66 -6.24 1.70
C LEU A 110 3.77 -7.06 0.40
N GLY A 111 3.53 -8.37 0.45
CA GLY A 111 3.62 -9.27 -0.70
C GLY A 111 5.04 -9.67 -1.07
N GLU A 112 5.99 -9.56 -0.14
CA GLU A 112 7.41 -9.94 -0.30
C GLU A 112 7.78 -11.08 0.66
N PRO A 113 7.19 -12.28 0.52
CA PRO A 113 7.49 -13.39 1.42
C PRO A 113 8.96 -13.83 1.27
N VAL A 114 9.65 -13.92 2.40
CA VAL A 114 11.02 -14.47 2.46
C VAL A 114 10.90 -15.97 2.76
N ASN A 115 11.56 -16.81 1.96
CA ASN A 115 11.57 -18.25 2.24
C ASN A 115 12.39 -18.58 3.50
N GLU A 116 12.06 -19.68 4.16
CA GLU A 116 12.63 -20.08 5.45
C GLU A 116 14.16 -20.21 5.42
N ALA A 117 14.74 -20.80 4.36
CA ALA A 117 16.19 -20.92 4.22
C ALA A 117 16.88 -19.54 4.23
N ARG A 118 16.33 -18.55 3.51
CA ARG A 118 16.85 -17.18 3.52
C ARG A 118 16.64 -16.49 4.86
N GLN A 119 15.52 -16.75 5.53
CA GLN A 119 15.28 -16.21 6.88
C GLN A 119 16.37 -16.69 7.85
N LEU A 120 16.66 -18.00 7.86
CA LEU A 120 17.71 -18.57 8.71
C LEU A 120 19.09 -17.99 8.39
N VAL A 121 19.44 -17.83 7.11
CA VAL A 121 20.70 -17.21 6.71
C VAL A 121 20.82 -15.78 7.24
N VAL A 122 19.77 -14.96 7.10
CA VAL A 122 19.76 -13.58 7.62
C VAL A 122 19.89 -13.57 9.13
N LEU A 123 19.13 -14.43 9.84
CA LEU A 123 19.14 -14.49 11.30
C LEU A 123 20.52 -14.90 11.83
N LEU A 124 21.13 -15.96 11.29
CA LEU A 124 22.48 -16.39 11.69
C LEU A 124 23.53 -15.32 11.38
N SER A 125 23.42 -14.66 10.23
CA SER A 125 24.33 -13.58 9.84
C SER A 125 24.13 -12.31 10.68
N SER A 126 23.00 -12.17 11.37
CA SER A 126 22.68 -10.98 12.16
C SER A 126 23.31 -10.98 13.55
N LEU A 127 23.80 -12.13 14.01
CA LEU A 127 24.41 -12.29 15.33
C LEU A 127 25.77 -11.59 15.42
N PRO A 128 26.20 -11.17 16.62
CA PRO A 128 27.55 -10.65 16.83
C PRO A 128 28.58 -11.73 16.46
N SER A 129 29.71 -11.33 15.88
CA SER A 129 30.87 -12.22 15.79
C SER A 129 31.34 -12.55 17.21
N GLU A 130 31.64 -13.81 17.47
CA GLU A 130 32.29 -14.27 18.71
C GLU A 130 33.54 -13.43 19.06
#